data_AF-A0A5B0CCR6-F1
#
_entry.id   AF-A0A5B0CCR6-F1
#
_cell.length_a   1.000
_cell.length_b   1.000
_cell.length_c   1.000
_cell.angle_alpha   90.00
_cell.angle_beta   90.00
_cell.angle_gamma   90.00
#
_symmetry.space_group_name_H-M   'P 1'
#
loop_
_entity.id
_entity.type
_entity.pdbx_description
1 polymer ?
#
loop_
_entity_poly.entity_id
_entity_poly.type
_entity_poly.pdbx_seq_one_letter_code
_entity_poly.pdbx_strand_id
1 'polypeptide(L)' 'MRYRSQSVAYWYFAVAMALFGLQLVFGLLSAAKYLGPDPLLDVLPFDVTKAIHTNLLIVWVLTGFMGATYWMV' A
#
# COMPACT_ATOMS: atom_id res chain seq x y z
N MET A 1 -14.18 2.33 22.36
CA MET A 1 -15.24 2.20 21.33
C MET A 1 -16.57 2.45 22.00
N ARG A 2 -17.36 3.40 21.48
CA ARG A 2 -18.71 3.67 22.00
C ARG A 2 -19.71 2.62 21.50
N TYR A 3 -19.51 2.13 20.27
CA TYR A 3 -20.30 1.07 19.66
C TYR A 3 -19.41 -0.13 19.32
N ARG A 4 -19.88 -1.36 19.53
CA ARG A 4 -19.09 -2.58 19.25
C ARG A 4 -18.72 -2.72 17.77
N SER A 5 -19.53 -2.20 16.86
CA SER A 5 -19.29 -2.20 15.41
C SER A 5 -18.05 -1.42 15.00
N GLN A 6 -17.62 -0.42 15.77
CA GLN A 6 -16.39 0.36 15.50
C GLN A 6 -15.12 -0.51 15.49
N SER A 7 -15.16 -1.70 16.10
CA SER A 7 -14.03 -2.64 16.09
C SER A 7 -13.65 -3.13 14.69
N VAL A 8 -14.58 -3.11 13.73
CA VAL A 8 -14.33 -3.53 12.34
C VAL A 8 -13.27 -2.64 11.67
N ALA A 9 -13.22 -1.35 12.04
CA ALA A 9 -12.24 -0.40 11.50
C ALA A 9 -10.78 -0.83 11.74
N TYR A 10 -10.50 -1.56 12.83
CA TYR A 10 -9.15 -2.04 13.13
C TYR A 10 -8.56 -2.87 11.99
N TRP A 11 -9.35 -3.79 11.42
CA TRP A 11 -8.86 -4.67 10.36
C TRP A 11 -8.59 -3.91 9.06
N TYR A 12 -9.39 -2.90 8.74
CA TYR A 12 -9.13 -2.00 7.62
C TYR A 12 -7.81 -1.25 7.81
N PHE A 13 -7.57 -0.69 9.00
CA PHE A 13 -6.31 0.00 9.28
C PHE A 13 -5.09 -0.94 9.28
N ALA A 14 -5.23 -2.15 9.81
CA ALA A 14 -4.16 -3.14 9.80
C ALA A 14 -3.75 -3.51 8.36
N VAL A 15 -4.72 -3.79 7.48
CA VAL A 15 -4.47 -4.08 6.07
C VAL A 15 -3.89 -2.85 5.34
N ALA A 16 -4.44 -1.65 5.57
CA ALA A 16 -3.94 -0.42 4.97
C ALA A 16 -2.46 -0.18 5.33
N MET A 17 -2.07 -0.39 6.59
CA MET A 17 -0.68 -0.25 7.01
C MET A 17 0.26 -1.29 6.38
N ALA A 18 -0.21 -2.54 6.22
CA ALA A 18 0.57 -3.57 5.53
C ALA A 18 0.80 -3.22 4.05
N LEU A 19 -0.25 -2.77 3.35
CA LEU A 19 -0.18 -2.34 1.95
C LEU A 19 0.69 -1.09 1.79
N PHE A 20 0.63 -0.14 2.73
CA PHE A 20 1.52 1.01 2.76
C PHE A 20 2.99 0.61 2.92
N GLY A 21 3.28 -0.34 3.82
CA GLY A 21 4.62 -0.92 3.95
C GLY A 21 5.12 -1.51 2.63
N LEU A 22 4.27 -2.27 1.93
CA LEU A 22 4.60 -2.84 0.62
C LEU A 22 4.84 -1.74 -0.44
N GLN A 23 4.03 -0.67 -0.44
CA GLN A 23 4.23 0.47 -1.33
C GLN A 23 5.62 1.09 -1.16
N LEU A 24 6.07 1.28 0.09
CA LEU A 24 7.39 1.85 0.38
C LEU A 24 8.50 0.96 -0.18
N VAL A 25 8.40 -0.36 0.00
CA VAL A 25 9.38 -1.32 -0.55
C VAL A 25 9.48 -1.18 -2.07
N PHE A 26 8.35 -1.17 -2.79
CA PHE A 26 8.38 -1.01 -4.26
C PHE A 26 8.81 0.39 -4.73
N GLY A 27 8.55 1.43 -3.93
CA GLY A 27 9.04 2.79 -4.19
C GLY A 27 10.56 2.86 -4.10
N LEU A 28 11.12 2.32 -3.01
CA LEU A 28 12.58 2.24 -2.80
C LEU A 28 13.25 1.35 -3.84
N LEU A 29 12.63 0.22 -4.21
CA LEU A 29 13.12 -0.64 -5.28
C LEU A 29 13.18 0.09 -6.62
N SER A 30 12.11 0.83 -6.97
CA SER A 30 12.08 1.62 -8.21
C SER A 30 13.14 2.72 -8.20
N ALA A 31 13.37 3.38 -7.06
CA ALA A 31 14.45 4.36 -6.92
C ALA A 31 15.84 3.74 -7.08
N ALA A 32 16.08 2.54 -6.52
CA ALA A 32 17.34 1.82 -6.69
C ALA A 32 17.58 1.43 -8.16
N LYS A 33 16.53 0.93 -8.85
CA LYS A 33 16.55 0.64 -10.29
C LYS A 33 16.83 1.85 -11.16
N TYR A 34 16.44 3.05 -10.69
CA TYR A 34 16.70 4.29 -11.42
C TYR A 34 18.17 4.75 -11.33
N LEU A 35 18.88 4.39 -10.25
CA LEU A 35 20.24 4.86 -9.96
C LEU A 35 21.35 3.94 -10.51
N GLY A 36 21.05 2.72 -10.92
CA GLY A 36 22.05 1.73 -11.31
C GLY A 36 21.52 0.66 -12.26
N PRO A 37 22.39 -0.30 -12.64
CA PRO A 37 21.96 -1.44 -13.46
C PRO A 37 20.87 -2.23 -12.73
N ASP A 38 19.82 -2.62 -13.46
CA ASP A 38 18.65 -3.32 -12.90
C ASP A 38 18.87 -4.84 -12.88
N PRO A 39 19.14 -5.46 -11.71
CA PRO A 39 19.37 -6.90 -11.61
C PRO A 39 18.09 -7.74 -11.80
N LEU A 40 16.91 -7.11 -11.81
CA LEU A 40 15.61 -7.76 -11.89
C LEU A 40 14.88 -7.41 -13.19
N LEU A 41 15.58 -6.91 -14.21
CA LEU A 41 14.97 -6.41 -15.45
C LEU A 41 14.07 -7.46 -16.13
N ASP A 42 14.53 -8.72 -16.20
CA ASP A 42 13.84 -9.80 -16.92
C ASP A 42 12.65 -10.38 -16.14
N VAL A 43 12.56 -10.13 -14.84
CA VAL A 43 11.51 -10.69 -13.96
C VAL A 43 10.51 -9.62 -13.52
N LEU A 44 10.99 -8.42 -13.24
CA LEU A 44 10.21 -7.36 -12.63
C LEU A 44 10.64 -6.00 -13.16
N PRO A 45 10.38 -5.68 -14.45
CA PRO A 45 10.84 -4.45 -15.07
C PRO A 45 10.28 -3.19 -14.39
N PHE A 46 10.90 -2.04 -14.66
CA PHE A 46 10.62 -0.78 -13.95
C PHE A 46 9.16 -0.31 -14.06
N ASP A 47 8.53 -0.52 -15.22
CA ASP A 47 7.12 -0.19 -15.44
C ASP A 47 6.20 -1.02 -14.54
N VAL A 48 6.52 -2.29 -14.33
CA VAL A 48 5.80 -3.19 -13.41
C VAL A 48 6.03 -2.78 -11.95
N THR A 49 7.26 -2.48 -11.52
CA THR A 49 7.50 -1.99 -10.15
C THR A 49 6.75 -0.68 -9.88
N LYS A 50 6.73 0.23 -10.86
CA LYS A 50 6.00 1.49 -10.79
C LYS A 50 4.50 1.25 -10.69
N ALA A 51 3.94 0.37 -11.52
CA ALA A 51 2.52 0.05 -11.49
C ALA A 51 2.09 -0.54 -10.14
N ILE A 52 2.89 -1.44 -9.56
CA ILE A 52 2.65 -1.99 -8.21
C ILE A 52 2.66 -0.86 -7.17
N HIS A 53 3.66 0.03 -7.21
CA HIS A 53 3.76 1.16 -6.27
C HIS A 53 2.53 2.08 -6.34
N THR A 54 2.11 2.51 -7.53
CA THR A 54 0.98 3.44 -7.67
C THR A 54 -0.37 2.78 -7.40
N ASN A 55 -0.55 1.50 -7.74
CA ASN A 55 -1.79 0.79 -7.43
C ASN A 55 -1.91 0.53 -5.93
N LEU A 56 -0.82 0.17 -5.25
CA LEU A 56 -0.80 0.06 -3.79
C LEU A 56 -1.20 1.39 -3.14
N LEU A 57 -0.70 2.53 -3.64
CA LEU A 57 -1.10 3.86 -3.18
C LEU A 57 -2.60 4.08 -3.18
N ILE A 58 -3.25 3.74 -4.29
CA ILE A 58 -4.70 3.88 -4.40
C ILE A 58 -5.39 2.93 -3.42
N VAL A 59 -5.00 1.66 -3.39
CA VAL A 59 -5.70 0.62 -2.62
C VAL A 59 -5.56 0.84 -1.11
N TRP A 60 -4.37 1.17 -0.59
CA TRP A 60 -4.20 1.34 0.85
C TRP A 60 -4.91 2.60 1.36
N VAL A 61 -4.92 3.68 0.57
CA VAL A 61 -5.66 4.91 0.91
C VAL A 61 -7.17 4.65 0.92
N LEU A 62 -7.72 3.98 -0.09
CA LEU A 62 -9.14 3.61 -0.12
C LEU A 62 -9.52 2.70 1.06
N THR A 63 -8.65 1.74 1.40
CA THR A 63 -8.84 0.88 2.57
C THR A 63 -8.84 1.69 3.87
N GLY A 64 -7.94 2.68 3.98
CA GLY A 64 -7.90 3.62 5.09
C GLY A 64 -9.17 4.47 5.20
N PHE A 65 -9.71 4.94 4.08
CA PHE A 65 -10.99 5.66 4.05
C PHE A 65 -12.16 4.80 4.52
N MET A 66 -12.24 3.55 4.05
CA MET A 66 -13.26 2.61 4.54
C MET A 66 -13.15 2.39 6.06
N GLY A 67 -11.94 2.16 6.58
CA GLY A 67 -11.69 2.03 8.01
C GLY A 67 -12.10 3.28 8.81
N ALA A 68 -11.80 4.46 8.28
CA ALA A 68 -12.20 5.72 8.88
C ALA A 68 -13.73 5.88 8.93
N THR A 69 -14.44 5.50 7.85
CA THR A 69 -15.91 5.49 7.82
C THR A 69 -16.49 4.52 8.84
N TYR A 70 -15.99 3.29 8.95
CA TYR A 70 -16.44 2.30 9.96
C TYR A 70 -16.21 2.73 11.41
N TRP A 71 -15.28 3.66 11.65
CA TRP A 71 -15.02 4.20 12.97
C TRP A 71 -15.90 5.41 13.30
N MET A 72 -16.03 6.35 12.36
CA MET A 72 -16.72 7.63 12.56
C MET A 72 -18.25 7.55 12.46
N VAL A 73 -18.76 6.71 11.56
CA VAL A 73 -20.21 6.53 11.30
C VAL A 73 -20.72 5.33 12.10
#